data_AF-A0A444ZH41-F1
#
_entry.id   AF-A0A444ZH41-F1
#
_cell.length_a   1.000
_cell.length_b   1.000
_cell.length_c   1.000
_cell.angle_alpha   90.00
_cell.angle_beta   90.00
_cell.angle_gamma   90.00
#
_symmetry.space_group_name_H-M   'P 1'
#
loop_
_entity.id
_entity.type
_entity.pdbx_description
1 polymer ?
#
loop_
_entity_poly.entity_id
_entity_poly.type
_entity_poly.pdbx_seq_one_letter_code
_entity_poly.pdbx_strand_id
1 'polypeptide(L)'
;MPENCIESRVINLVALMITHVFCCRNEDPICWFMHRHFVRYALSDKYKPADVIYYFFGAYMSLKVNHVIRVFIPIYEDPHWYLVIVDLTSRRLILLDSLPCVEKYQQRKRNVIKVETYLEAMLDDHIFYDYKSKIIDCSTF
;
A
#
# COMPACT_ATOMS: atom_id res chain seq x y z
N MET A 1 -27.49 14.60 -1.32
CA MET A 1 -26.10 14.13 -1.55
C MET A 1 -25.82 14.30 -3.03
N PRO A 2 -24.69 14.87 -3.47
CA PRO A 2 -24.40 14.86 -4.89
C PRO A 2 -24.23 13.40 -5.34
N GLU A 3 -24.94 13.00 -6.39
CA GLU A 3 -25.09 11.60 -6.86
C GLU A 3 -23.91 11.08 -7.70
N ASN A 4 -22.84 11.87 -7.80
CA ASN A 4 -21.70 11.54 -8.67
C ASN A 4 -20.71 10.61 -7.98
N CYS A 5 -20.26 9.57 -8.71
CA CYS A 5 -19.19 8.70 -8.27
C CYS A 5 -17.91 9.50 -7.97
N ILE A 6 -17.23 9.16 -6.88
CA ILE A 6 -15.96 9.80 -6.54
C ILE A 6 -14.92 9.40 -7.58
N GLU A 7 -14.41 10.40 -8.31
CA GLU A 7 -13.34 10.21 -9.28
C GLU A 7 -12.04 9.82 -8.57
N SER A 8 -11.26 8.96 -9.24
CA SER A 8 -9.96 8.53 -8.73
C SER A 8 -9.02 9.70 -8.39
N ARG A 9 -9.11 10.80 -9.16
CA ARG A 9 -8.30 12.00 -8.95
C ARG A 9 -8.52 12.61 -7.57
N VAL A 10 -9.75 12.57 -7.05
CA VAL A 10 -10.10 13.09 -5.72
C VAL A 10 -9.48 12.23 -4.64
N ILE A 11 -9.63 10.90 -4.73
CA ILE A 11 -9.05 9.97 -3.74
C ILE A 11 -7.52 10.07 -3.73
N ASN A 12 -6.91 10.15 -4.92
CA ASN A 12 -5.46 10.29 -5.04
C ASN A 12 -4.96 11.62 -4.47
N LEU A 13 -5.70 12.72 -4.69
CA LEU A 13 -5.38 14.02 -4.10
C LEU A 13 -5.45 13.97 -2.57
N VAL A 14 -6.51 13.37 -2.01
CA VAL A 14 -6.66 13.20 -0.56
C VAL A 14 -5.55 12.35 0.02
N ALA A 15 -5.19 11.23 -0.63
CA ALA A 15 -4.05 10.41 -0.24
C ALA A 15 -2.76 11.24 -0.15
N LEU A 16 -2.46 12.04 -1.18
CA LEU A 16 -1.28 12.93 -1.19
C LEU A 16 -1.33 13.99 -0.09
N MET A 17 -2.48 14.65 0.09
CA MET A 17 -2.65 15.68 1.11
C MET A 17 -2.44 15.10 2.52
N ILE A 18 -3.04 13.93 2.80
CA ILE A 18 -2.89 13.27 4.09
C ILE A 18 -1.43 12.84 4.29
N THR A 19 -0.79 12.20 3.29
CA THR A 19 0.65 11.87 3.35
C THR A 19 1.49 13.09 3.70
N HIS A 20 1.27 14.23 3.02
CA HIS A 20 2.01 15.47 3.28
C HIS A 20 1.79 15.99 4.71
N VAL A 21 0.54 16.02 5.19
CA VAL A 21 0.22 16.48 6.55
C VAL A 21 0.88 15.60 7.62
N PHE A 22 0.85 14.28 7.45
CA PHE A 22 1.52 13.37 8.39
C PHE A 22 3.05 13.54 8.35
N CYS A 23 3.65 13.65 7.16
CA CYS A 23 5.08 13.91 7.04
C CYS A 23 5.52 15.22 7.70
N CYS A 24 4.74 16.30 7.60
CA CYS A 24 5.08 17.60 8.18
C CYS A 24 5.01 17.65 9.71
N ARG A 25 4.33 16.70 10.36
CA ARG A 25 4.11 16.73 11.81
C ARG A 25 5.21 16.06 12.65
N ASN A 26 6.18 15.37 12.03
CA ASN A 26 7.28 14.68 12.74
C ASN A 26 6.82 13.74 13.89
N GLU A 27 5.58 13.27 13.86
CA GLU A 27 5.06 12.27 14.78
C GLU A 27 5.32 10.89 14.15
N ASP A 28 6.12 10.04 14.81
CA ASP A 28 6.22 8.59 14.51
C ASP A 28 4.82 7.94 14.37
N PRO A 29 4.68 6.74 13.77
CA PRO A 29 5.30 6.22 12.55
C PRO A 29 4.43 6.55 11.33
N ILE A 30 5.04 6.63 10.15
CA ILE A 30 4.45 7.26 8.98
C ILE A 30 3.54 6.29 8.22
N CYS A 31 2.28 6.66 8.07
CA CYS A 31 1.31 5.92 7.26
C CYS A 31 1.54 6.19 5.77
N TRP A 32 1.47 5.16 4.94
CA TRP A 32 1.49 5.33 3.49
C TRP A 32 0.09 5.27 2.91
N PHE A 33 -0.22 6.22 2.04
CA PHE A 33 -1.50 6.29 1.33
C PHE A 33 -1.25 6.06 -0.15
N MET A 34 -1.62 4.87 -0.63
CA MET A 34 -1.30 4.43 -1.97
C MET A 34 -2.25 5.02 -3.01
N HIS A 35 -1.68 5.36 -4.16
CA HIS A 35 -2.44 5.79 -5.32
C HIS A 35 -3.18 4.61 -5.97
N ARG A 36 -4.38 4.84 -6.52
CA ARG A 36 -5.18 3.79 -7.21
C ARG A 36 -4.37 2.99 -8.25
N HIS A 37 -3.45 3.64 -8.94
CA HIS A 37 -2.64 2.99 -9.98
C HIS A 37 -1.79 1.84 -9.44
N PHE A 38 -1.37 1.87 -8.17
CA PHE A 38 -0.65 0.77 -7.54
C PHE A 38 -1.41 -0.55 -7.70
N VAL A 39 -2.71 -0.52 -7.41
CA VAL A 39 -3.59 -1.70 -7.51
C VAL A 39 -3.70 -2.20 -8.95
N ARG A 40 -3.66 -1.31 -9.93
CA ARG A 40 -3.66 -1.72 -11.35
C ARG A 40 -2.41 -2.51 -11.70
N TYR A 41 -1.24 -2.11 -11.19
CA TYR A 41 -0.01 -2.89 -11.37
C TYR A 41 -0.12 -4.25 -10.68
N ALA A 42 -0.46 -4.25 -9.40
CA ALA A 42 -0.56 -5.46 -8.58
C ALA A 42 -1.55 -6.51 -9.12
N LEU A 43 -2.69 -6.09 -9.66
CA LEU A 43 -3.72 -7.01 -10.18
C LEU A 43 -3.51 -7.40 -11.65
N SER A 44 -2.60 -6.74 -12.38
CA SER A 44 -2.42 -6.99 -13.81
C SER A 44 -1.58 -8.23 -14.14
N ASP A 45 -0.83 -8.76 -13.16
CA ASP A 45 0.17 -9.81 -13.32
C ASP A 45 1.27 -9.50 -14.39
N LYS A 46 1.30 -8.27 -14.95
CA LYS A 46 2.18 -7.86 -16.07
C LYS A 46 3.49 -7.19 -15.63
N TYR A 47 3.50 -6.58 -14.46
CA TYR A 47 4.61 -5.75 -14.00
C TYR A 47 5.20 -6.32 -12.73
N LYS A 48 6.52 -6.52 -12.70
CA LYS A 48 7.18 -7.01 -11.48
C LYS A 48 7.26 -5.88 -10.45
N PRO A 49 7.14 -6.18 -9.14
CA PRO A 49 7.27 -5.19 -8.08
C PRO A 49 8.52 -4.31 -8.23
N ALA A 50 9.68 -4.92 -8.48
CA ALA A 50 10.97 -4.23 -8.65
C ALA A 50 10.96 -3.15 -9.76
N ASP A 51 10.23 -3.37 -10.85
CA ASP A 51 10.13 -2.42 -11.96
C ASP A 51 9.23 -1.23 -11.63
N VAL A 52 8.38 -1.38 -10.60
CA VAL A 52 7.29 -0.46 -10.29
C VAL A 52 7.60 0.44 -9.09
N ILE A 53 8.53 0.03 -8.22
CA ILE A 53 8.95 0.77 -7.00
C ILE A 53 9.14 2.27 -7.27
N TYR A 54 9.92 2.61 -8.30
CA TYR A 54 10.31 3.99 -8.58
C TYR A 54 9.15 4.92 -8.96
N TYR A 55 8.01 4.38 -9.40
CA TYR A 55 6.82 5.21 -9.66
C TYR A 55 6.11 5.67 -8.39
N PHE A 56 6.30 4.95 -7.28
CA PHE A 56 5.60 5.19 -6.02
C PHE A 56 6.51 5.74 -4.92
N PHE A 57 7.81 5.41 -4.98
CA PHE A 57 8.81 5.89 -4.04
C PHE A 57 8.95 7.43 -4.10
N GLY A 58 9.14 8.04 -2.94
CA GLY A 58 9.23 9.49 -2.75
C GLY A 58 7.86 10.18 -2.62
N ALA A 59 6.92 9.88 -3.51
CA ALA A 59 5.61 10.56 -3.54
C ALA A 59 4.55 9.90 -2.64
N TYR A 60 4.52 8.57 -2.58
CA TYR A 60 3.48 7.81 -1.85
C TYR A 60 4.08 6.87 -0.81
N MET A 61 5.27 6.36 -1.10
CA MET A 61 6.08 5.56 -0.19
C MET A 61 7.31 6.38 0.16
N SER A 62 7.47 6.72 1.43
CA SER A 62 8.62 7.47 1.93
C SER A 62 9.20 6.77 3.15
N LEU A 63 10.51 6.93 3.36
CA LEU A 63 11.27 6.34 4.49
C LEU A 63 11.57 4.84 4.33
N LYS A 64 12.37 4.34 5.27
CA LYS A 64 12.65 2.93 5.47
C LYS A 64 11.43 2.22 6.05
N VAL A 65 11.18 0.99 5.62
CA VAL A 65 9.98 0.21 6.01
C VAL A 65 9.81 0.09 7.53
N ASN A 66 10.92 0.14 8.27
CA ASN A 66 10.95 0.07 9.74
C ASN A 66 10.20 1.22 10.44
N HIS A 67 9.91 2.32 9.75
CA HIS A 67 9.17 3.47 10.31
C HIS A 67 7.70 3.50 9.88
N VAL A 68 7.22 2.50 9.16
CA VAL A 68 5.86 2.48 8.59
C VAL A 68 4.97 1.57 9.45
N ILE A 69 3.87 2.11 9.95
CA ILE A 69 2.88 1.32 10.72
C ILE A 69 1.81 0.69 9.84
N ARG A 70 1.33 1.45 8.86
CA ARG A 70 0.13 1.11 8.08
C ARG A 70 0.25 1.60 6.66
N VAL A 71 -0.22 0.77 5.73
CA VAL A 71 -0.38 1.12 4.32
C VAL A 71 -1.86 1.06 3.97
N PHE A 72 -2.39 2.19 3.50
CA PHE A 72 -3.77 2.37 3.08
C PHE A 72 -3.86 2.29 1.56
N ILE A 73 -4.63 1.33 1.05
CA ILE A 73 -4.68 1.02 -0.38
C ILE A 73 -6.13 1.08 -0.88
N PRO A 74 -6.53 2.13 -1.61
CA PRO A 74 -7.86 2.22 -2.18
C PRO A 74 -7.96 1.35 -3.44
N ILE A 75 -8.97 0.48 -3.48
CA ILE A 75 -9.26 -0.41 -4.62
C ILE A 75 -10.59 0.00 -5.24
N TYR A 76 -10.60 0.13 -6.58
CA TYR A 76 -11.81 0.38 -7.36
C TYR A 76 -12.13 -0.82 -8.24
N GLU A 77 -13.28 -1.44 -8.01
CA GLU A 77 -13.76 -2.63 -8.71
C GLU A 77 -15.28 -2.51 -8.87
N ASP A 78 -15.78 -2.61 -10.11
CA ASP A 78 -17.21 -2.58 -10.46
C ASP A 78 -18.09 -1.57 -9.71
N PRO A 79 -18.33 -0.42 -10.34
CA PRO A 79 -18.02 0.92 -9.81
C PRO A 79 -18.08 1.09 -8.28
N HIS A 80 -17.24 0.36 -7.53
CA HIS A 80 -17.24 0.43 -6.08
C HIS A 80 -15.83 0.62 -5.52
N TRP A 81 -15.71 1.52 -4.55
CA TRP A 81 -14.48 1.74 -3.81
C TRP A 81 -14.50 0.97 -2.50
N TYR A 82 -13.42 0.25 -2.22
CA TYR A 82 -13.15 -0.29 -0.90
C TYR A 82 -11.69 -0.02 -0.51
N LEU A 83 -11.40 -0.14 0.77
CA LEU A 83 -10.11 0.22 1.33
C LEU A 83 -9.46 -1.00 1.99
N VAL A 84 -8.22 -1.26 1.64
CA VAL A 84 -7.38 -2.24 2.32
C VAL A 84 -6.41 -1.50 3.22
N ILE A 85 -6.25 -1.99 4.45
CA ILE A 85 -5.23 -1.53 5.38
C ILE A 85 -4.31 -2.71 5.67
N VAL A 86 -3.05 -2.56 5.29
CA VAL A 86 -1.96 -3.47 5.70
C VAL A 86 -1.36 -2.88 6.96
N ASP A 87 -1.64 -3.50 8.11
CA ASP A 87 -1.09 -3.11 9.41
C ASP A 87 0.20 -3.88 9.65
N LEU A 88 1.33 -3.20 9.47
CA LEU A 88 2.68 -3.77 9.55
C LEU A 88 3.08 -4.07 11.01
N THR A 89 2.53 -3.34 11.97
CA THR A 89 2.79 -3.55 13.40
C THR A 89 2.19 -4.85 13.92
N SER A 90 0.92 -5.09 13.58
CA SER A 90 0.17 -6.26 14.05
C SER A 90 0.14 -7.41 13.03
N ARG A 91 0.73 -7.21 11.84
CA ARG A 91 0.70 -8.14 10.69
C ARG A 91 -0.72 -8.55 10.32
N ARG A 92 -1.59 -7.55 10.17
CA ARG A 92 -3.02 -7.76 9.87
C ARG A 92 -3.40 -7.11 8.56
N LEU A 93 -4.26 -7.81 7.83
CA LEU A 93 -4.89 -7.32 6.62
C LEU A 93 -6.36 -7.01 6.91
N ILE A 94 -6.72 -5.73 6.82
CA ILE A 94 -8.07 -5.24 7.16
C ILE A 94 -8.75 -4.75 5.89
N LEU A 95 -9.90 -5.33 5.56
CA LEU A 95 -10.74 -4.92 4.45
C LEU A 95 -11.91 -4.07 4.98
N LEU A 96 -11.99 -2.82 4.54
CA LEU A 96 -13.09 -1.91 4.81
C LEU A 96 -13.91 -1.70 3.55
N ASP A 97 -15.17 -2.13 3.60
CA ASP A 97 -16.06 -2.16 2.45
C ASP A 97 -17.42 -1.61 2.86
N SER A 98 -17.77 -0.44 2.32
CA SER A 98 -19.03 0.24 2.64
C SER A 98 -20.23 -0.36 1.90
N LEU A 99 -20.01 -1.25 0.93
CA LEU A 99 -21.05 -1.98 0.20
C LEU A 99 -20.70 -3.48 0.17
N PRO A 100 -20.79 -4.15 1.33
CA PRO A 100 -20.47 -5.56 1.42
C PRO A 100 -21.46 -6.36 0.57
N CYS A 101 -20.92 -7.18 -0.33
CA CYS A 101 -21.68 -8.02 -1.24
C CYS A 101 -21.13 -9.45 -1.14
N VAL A 102 -21.98 -10.41 -0.76
CA VAL A 102 -21.58 -11.81 -0.52
C VAL A 102 -20.96 -12.43 -1.79
N GLU A 103 -21.55 -12.16 -2.94
CA GLU A 103 -21.09 -12.67 -4.23
C GLU A 103 -19.69 -12.15 -4.60
N LYS A 104 -19.42 -10.88 -4.30
CA LYS A 104 -18.13 -10.24 -4.61
C LYS A 104 -17.09 -10.40 -3.51
N TYR A 105 -17.49 -10.75 -2.29
CA TYR A 105 -16.59 -10.82 -1.13
C TYR A 105 -15.40 -11.74 -1.36
N GLN A 106 -15.63 -12.93 -1.92
CA GLN A 106 -14.53 -13.87 -2.20
C GLN A 106 -13.58 -13.34 -3.28
N GLN A 107 -14.09 -12.65 -4.30
CA GLN A 107 -13.25 -12.03 -5.31
C GLN A 107 -12.43 -10.86 -4.72
N ARG A 108 -13.08 -9.99 -3.94
CA ARG A 108 -12.41 -8.91 -3.22
C ARG A 108 -11.31 -9.46 -2.32
N LYS A 109 -11.59 -10.50 -1.53
CA LYS A 109 -10.59 -11.17 -0.69
C LYS A 109 -9.38 -11.66 -1.50
N ARG A 110 -9.59 -12.27 -2.68
CA ARG A 110 -8.49 -12.68 -3.57
C ARG A 110 -7.68 -11.49 -4.08
N ASN A 111 -8.34 -10.41 -4.49
CA ASN A 111 -7.68 -9.20 -4.95
C ASN A 111 -6.86 -8.56 -3.82
N VAL A 112 -7.41 -8.52 -2.60
CA VAL A 112 -6.74 -8.01 -1.41
C VAL A 112 -5.46 -8.80 -1.11
N ILE A 113 -5.51 -10.13 -1.15
CA ILE A 113 -4.33 -10.99 -0.98
C ILE A 113 -3.30 -10.72 -2.08
N LYS A 114 -3.71 -10.66 -3.36
CA LYS A 114 -2.78 -10.34 -4.46
C LYS A 114 -2.08 -8.99 -4.27
N VAL A 115 -2.83 -7.97 -3.85
CA VAL A 115 -2.30 -6.62 -3.63
C VAL A 115 -1.32 -6.59 -2.46
N GLU A 116 -1.63 -7.29 -1.36
CA GLU A 116 -0.73 -7.39 -0.21
C GLU A 116 0.54 -8.18 -0.56
N THR A 117 0.44 -9.35 -1.20
CA THR A 117 1.60 -10.11 -1.67
C THR A 117 2.47 -9.28 -2.62
N TYR A 118 1.87 -8.47 -3.49
CA TYR A 118 2.61 -7.57 -4.38
C TYR A 118 3.36 -6.48 -3.62
N LEU A 119 2.72 -5.92 -2.58
CA LEU A 119 3.35 -4.94 -1.69
C LEU A 119 4.50 -5.59 -0.92
N GLU A 120 4.31 -6.77 -0.32
CA GLU A 120 5.38 -7.48 0.41
C GLU A 120 6.61 -7.70 -0.49
N ALA A 121 6.42 -8.22 -1.70
CA ALA A 121 7.50 -8.41 -2.66
C ALA A 121 8.16 -7.09 -3.09
N MET A 122 7.44 -5.97 -3.03
CA MET A 122 7.99 -4.64 -3.26
C MET A 122 8.87 -4.17 -2.09
N LEU A 123 8.46 -4.48 -0.85
CA LEU A 123 9.16 -4.10 0.38
C LEU A 123 10.40 -4.94 0.66
N ASP A 124 10.56 -6.08 0.00
CA ASP A 124 11.79 -6.87 0.03
C ASP A 124 12.97 -6.18 -0.68
N ASP A 125 12.72 -5.12 -1.45
CA ASP A 125 13.78 -4.39 -2.12
C ASP A 125 14.66 -3.60 -1.13
N HIS A 126 15.98 -3.66 -1.38
CA HIS A 126 17.01 -2.99 -0.58
C HIS A 126 16.80 -1.48 -0.38
N ILE A 127 16.08 -0.79 -1.28
CA ILE A 127 15.78 0.64 -1.16
C ILE A 127 15.07 0.98 0.17
N PHE A 128 14.27 0.04 0.69
CA PHE A 128 13.49 0.21 1.92
C PHE A 128 14.26 -0.12 3.21
N TYR A 129 15.49 -0.62 3.12
CA TYR A 129 16.33 -0.96 4.27
C TYR A 129 17.53 -0.01 4.39
N ASP A 130 17.92 0.32 5.62
CA ASP A 130 19.22 0.95 5.84
C ASP A 130 20.31 -0.08 5.56
N TYR A 131 21.36 0.32 4.84
CA TYR A 131 22.57 -0.47 4.65
C TYR A 131 23.36 -0.50 5.97
N LYS A 132 22.78 -1.03 7.05
CA LYS A 132 23.60 -1.56 8.14
C LYS A 132 24.20 -2.83 7.59
N SER A 133 25.48 -2.75 7.24
CA SER A 133 26.33 -3.90 6.92
C SER A 133 25.88 -5.10 7.72
N LYS A 134 25.39 -6.14 7.02
CA LYS A 134 25.30 -7.46 7.59
C LYS A 134 26.73 -7.84 7.96
N ILE A 135 27.13 -7.61 9.21
CA ILE A 135 28.23 -8.35 9.80
C ILE A 135 27.68 -9.78 9.87
N ILE A 136 27.97 -10.54 8.82
CA ILE A 136 27.84 -11.99 8.84
C ILE A 136 29.00 -12.43 9.70
N ASP A 137 28.73 -12.76 10.96
CA ASP A 137 29.71 -13.39 11.82
C ASP A 137 29.88 -14.84 11.32
N CYS A 138 30.88 -15.06 10.46
CA CYS A 138 31.23 -16.37 9.91
C CYS A 138 31.95 -17.26 10.94
N SER A 139 31.73 -17.08 12.24
CA SER A 139 32.41 -17.84 13.30
C SER A 139 31.71 -19.16 13.68
N THR A 140 30.76 -19.64 12.88
CA THR A 140 30.24 -21.02 13.02
C THR A 140 30.06 -21.68 11.66
N PHE A 141 31.15 -22.25 11.16
CA PHE A 141 31.16 -23.44 10.31
C PHE A 141 31.94 -24.53 11.04
#